data_AF-A0A7W8M5X2-F1
#
_entry.id   AF-A0A7W8M5X2-F1
#
_cell.length_a   1.000
_cell.length_b   1.000
_cell.length_c   1.000
_cell.angle_alpha   90.00
_cell.angle_beta   90.00
_cell.angle_gamma   90.00
#
_symmetry.space_group_name_H-M   'P 1'
#
loop_
_entity.id
_entity.type
_entity.pdbx_description
1 polymer ?
#
loop_
_entity_poly.entity_id
_entity_poly.type
_entity_poly.pdbx_seq_one_letter_code
_entity_poly.pdbx_strand_id
1 'polypeptide(L)'
;MIKIYLAGKVAKGDEIGKIEDWRALYKKELDGNIKEKLFFMDPDDPDLDESDSMEIVGHDCNLIRNCDLIIVNAESKLGVGTAQEMIVAKYYKKCVVSVIPENSHYCRKNLNMYGNIIEKWMHPFMNIISDVIVANLCELMDSFDIVVKKIHQGDIKDMTVIDMACNYYCNKKKNI
;
A
#
# COMPACT_ATOMS: atom_id res chain seq x y z
N MET A 1 -7.41 15.35 11.63
CA MET A 1 -6.11 15.35 10.91
C MET A 1 -5.76 13.91 10.65
N ILE A 2 -5.39 13.56 9.42
CA ILE A 2 -5.04 12.19 9.01
C ILE A 2 -3.53 12.13 8.77
N LYS A 3 -2.84 11.22 9.45
CA LYS A 3 -1.41 10.97 9.26
C LYS A 3 -1.20 9.91 8.18
N ILE A 4 -0.43 10.24 7.15
CA ILE A 4 -0.26 9.42 5.96
C ILE A 4 1.20 8.99 5.82
N TYR A 5 1.43 7.69 5.66
CA TYR A 5 2.71 7.14 5.22
C TYR A 5 2.66 6.81 3.72
N LEU A 6 3.66 7.24 2.95
CA LEU A 6 3.74 7.00 1.50
C LEU A 6 4.77 5.91 1.18
N ALA A 7 4.25 4.72 0.87
CA ALA A 7 5.04 3.54 0.56
C ALA A 7 5.15 3.31 -0.94
N GLY A 8 6.34 2.98 -1.44
CA GLY A 8 6.56 2.75 -2.86
C GLY A 8 8.03 2.74 -3.24
N LYS A 9 8.31 2.70 -4.54
CA LYS A 9 9.70 2.72 -5.04
C LYS A 9 10.36 4.05 -4.66
N VAL A 10 11.57 3.96 -4.09
CA VAL A 10 12.47 5.09 -3.84
C VAL A 10 13.68 4.93 -4.74
N ALA A 11 14.20 6.05 -5.24
CA ALA A 11 15.42 6.08 -6.02
C ALA A 11 16.58 5.55 -5.17
N LYS A 12 17.39 4.64 -5.72
CA LYS A 12 18.61 4.16 -5.06
C LYS A 12 19.82 4.35 -5.95
N GLY A 13 20.95 4.73 -5.35
CA GLY A 13 22.23 4.85 -6.03
C GLY A 13 22.15 5.79 -7.23
N ASP A 14 22.37 5.24 -8.43
CA ASP A 14 22.42 6.03 -9.66
C ASP A 14 21.04 6.45 -10.20
N GLU A 15 19.94 5.99 -9.60
CA GLU A 15 18.58 6.46 -9.90
C GLU A 15 18.27 7.82 -9.27
N ILE A 16 19.03 8.23 -8.24
CA ILE A 16 18.79 9.47 -7.49
C ILE A 16 18.89 10.67 -8.43
N GLY A 17 17.83 11.50 -8.45
CA GLY A 17 17.70 12.66 -9.33
C GLY A 17 17.39 12.32 -10.80
N LYS A 18 17.21 11.04 -11.16
CA LYS A 18 16.84 10.61 -12.52
C LYS A 18 15.40 10.14 -12.64
N ILE A 19 14.81 9.67 -11.54
CA ILE A 19 13.41 9.28 -11.51
C ILE A 19 12.56 10.41 -10.92
N GLU A 20 11.31 10.47 -11.37
CA GLU A 20 10.34 11.45 -10.86
C GLU A 20 10.04 11.19 -9.38
N ASP A 21 10.00 12.26 -8.59
CA ASP A 21 9.56 12.23 -7.20
C ASP A 21 8.03 12.15 -7.15
N TRP A 22 7.53 10.91 -7.25
CA TRP A 22 6.10 10.64 -7.16
C TRP A 22 5.50 11.02 -5.79
N ARG A 23 6.30 11.04 -4.71
CA ARG A 23 5.80 11.42 -3.38
C ARG A 23 5.48 12.90 -3.34
N ALA A 24 6.32 13.74 -3.94
CA ALA A 24 6.03 15.18 -4.06
C ALA A 24 4.73 15.42 -4.83
N LEU A 25 4.49 14.69 -5.92
CA LEU A 25 3.23 14.75 -6.67
C LEU A 25 2.03 14.36 -5.78
N TYR A 26 2.12 13.21 -5.09
CA TYR A 26 1.03 12.73 -4.23
C TYR A 26 0.74 13.72 -3.08
N LYS A 27 1.78 14.20 -2.39
CA LYS A 27 1.66 15.20 -1.32
C LYS A 27 0.92 16.45 -1.82
N LYS A 28 1.36 17.00 -2.96
CA LYS A 28 0.78 18.19 -3.57
C LYS A 28 -0.70 18.00 -3.94
N GLU A 29 -1.02 16.93 -4.68
CA GLU A 29 -2.38 16.72 -5.16
C GLU A 29 -3.34 16.36 -4.02
N LEU A 30 -2.91 15.59 -3.03
CA LEU A 30 -3.73 15.27 -1.87
C LEU A 30 -3.97 16.51 -0.99
N ASP A 31 -2.94 17.29 -0.65
CA ASP A 31 -3.12 18.52 0.15
C ASP A 31 -3.96 19.57 -0.57
N GLY A 32 -3.90 19.61 -1.91
CA GLY A 32 -4.65 20.58 -2.72
C GLY A 32 -6.13 20.25 -2.89
N ASN A 33 -6.52 18.98 -2.83
CA ASN A 33 -7.85 18.52 -3.23
C ASN A 33 -8.65 17.83 -2.11
N ILE A 34 -8.00 17.44 -1.01
CA ILE A 34 -8.67 16.77 0.12
C ILE A 34 -9.07 17.79 1.19
N LYS A 35 -10.28 17.63 1.75
CA LYS A 35 -10.84 18.56 2.75
C LYS A 35 -10.22 18.35 4.13
N GLU A 36 -9.88 17.12 4.46
CA GLU A 36 -9.24 16.75 5.72
C GLU A 36 -7.84 17.35 5.80
N LYS A 37 -7.48 17.86 6.98
CA LYS A 37 -6.09 18.23 7.26
C LYS A 37 -5.20 16.98 7.21
N LEU A 38 -4.24 16.93 6.29
CA LEU A 38 -3.30 15.83 6.15
C LEU A 38 -1.97 16.15 6.84
N PHE A 39 -1.26 15.10 7.26
CA PHE A 39 0.11 15.17 7.74
C PHE A 39 0.89 14.00 7.14
N PHE A 40 1.84 14.29 6.26
CA PHE A 40 2.67 13.27 5.63
C PHE A 40 3.84 12.90 6.54
N MET A 41 3.93 11.62 6.86
CA MET A 41 5.05 11.01 7.57
C MET A 41 6.09 10.61 6.54
N ASP A 42 7.21 11.33 6.54
CA ASP A 42 8.28 11.13 5.55
C ASP A 42 9.23 10.02 6.01
N PRO A 43 9.42 8.95 5.21
CA PRO A 43 10.46 7.96 5.50
C PRO A 43 11.87 8.47 5.20
N ASP A 44 12.02 9.53 4.40
CA ASP A 44 13.34 10.04 4.00
C ASP A 44 13.94 10.89 5.14
N ASP A 45 14.83 10.30 5.93
CA ASP A 45 15.56 10.95 7.02
C ASP A 45 17.09 10.84 6.78
N PRO A 46 17.79 11.96 6.50
CA PRO A 46 19.22 11.95 6.19
C PRO A 46 20.13 11.68 7.39
N ASP A 47 19.58 11.68 8.61
CA ASP A 47 20.35 11.46 9.84
C ASP A 47 20.45 9.97 10.22
N LEU A 48 19.74 9.07 9.52
CA LEU A 48 19.77 7.63 9.77
C LEU A 48 21.07 6.96 9.28
N ASP A 49 21.57 5.98 10.04
CA ASP A 49 22.65 5.10 9.59
C ASP A 49 22.08 3.99 8.69
N GLU A 50 22.17 4.18 7.38
CA GLU A 50 21.75 3.20 6.35
C GLU A 50 22.51 1.85 6.44
N SER A 51 23.58 1.75 7.23
CA SER A 51 24.26 0.48 7.52
C SER A 51 23.67 -0.27 8.72
N ASP A 52 22.89 0.40 9.59
CA ASP A 52 22.16 -0.22 10.70
C ASP A 52 20.73 -0.57 10.28
N SER A 53 20.56 -1.84 9.86
CA SER A 53 19.24 -2.33 9.45
C SER A 53 18.18 -2.28 10.56
N MET A 54 18.56 -2.32 11.84
CA MET A 54 17.60 -2.22 12.94
C MET A 54 17.09 -0.79 13.08
N GLU A 55 17.96 0.20 12.91
CA GLU A 55 17.58 1.61 12.90
C GLU A 55 16.62 1.91 11.75
N ILE A 56 16.97 1.52 10.51
CA ILE A 56 16.11 1.74 9.33
C ILE A 56 14.75 1.07 9.47
N VAL A 57 14.73 -0.22 9.82
CA VAL A 57 13.46 -0.95 10.00
C VAL A 57 12.67 -0.38 11.17
N GLY A 58 13.33 0.00 12.26
CA GLY A 58 12.72 0.60 13.45
C GLY A 58 12.07 1.94 13.13
N HIS A 59 12.74 2.78 12.35
CA HIS A 59 12.25 4.06 11.86
C HIS A 59 10.95 3.88 11.06
N ASP A 60 10.97 3.09 9.99
CA ASP A 60 9.81 2.89 9.11
C ASP A 60 8.64 2.25 9.86
N CYS A 61 8.92 1.24 10.69
CA CYS A 61 7.90 0.62 11.53
C CYS A 61 7.29 1.61 12.53
N ASN A 62 8.08 2.52 13.09
CA ASN A 62 7.59 3.56 13.99
C ASN A 62 6.70 4.57 13.24
N LEU A 63 7.06 4.97 12.01
CA LEU A 63 6.21 5.83 11.19
C LEU A 63 4.88 5.15 10.87
N ILE A 64 4.91 3.89 10.42
CA ILE A 64 3.70 3.11 10.13
C ILE A 64 2.85 2.92 11.38
N ARG A 65 3.46 2.61 12.52
CA ARG A 65 2.73 2.48 13.80
C ARG A 65 1.97 3.75 14.18
N ASN A 66 2.52 4.91 13.85
CA ASN A 66 1.97 6.22 14.25
C ASN A 66 1.13 6.90 13.15
N CYS A 67 1.04 6.33 11.95
CA CYS A 67 0.14 6.82 10.90
C CYS A 67 -1.30 6.32 11.11
N ASP A 68 -2.25 6.92 10.37
CA ASP A 68 -3.64 6.46 10.27
C ASP A 68 -3.86 5.68 8.96
N LEU A 69 -3.13 6.06 7.92
CA LEU A 69 -3.26 5.60 6.55
C LEU A 69 -1.87 5.34 5.95
N ILE A 70 -1.73 4.22 5.24
CA ILE A 70 -0.62 3.98 4.31
C ILE A 70 -1.16 3.98 2.88
N ILE A 71 -0.54 4.79 2.03
CA ILE A 71 -0.83 4.82 0.59
C ILE A 71 0.34 4.16 -0.12
N VAL A 72 0.05 3.10 -0.86
CA VAL A 72 1.03 2.30 -1.59
C VAL A 72 0.96 2.69 -3.06
N ASN A 73 2.02 3.31 -3.58
CA ASN A 73 2.18 3.48 -5.02
C ASN A 73 2.72 2.18 -5.63
N ALA A 74 1.84 1.44 -6.30
CA ALA A 74 2.14 0.19 -6.98
C ALA A 74 2.08 0.32 -8.52
N GLU A 75 2.36 1.53 -9.04
CA GLU A 75 2.52 1.77 -10.48
C GLU A 75 3.74 1.03 -11.05
N SER A 76 4.79 0.88 -10.24
CA SER A 76 5.97 0.08 -10.54
C SER A 76 6.05 -1.17 -9.66
N LYS A 77 6.97 -2.08 -10.00
CA LYS A 77 7.20 -3.28 -9.20
C LYS A 77 7.67 -2.91 -7.79
N LEU A 78 6.88 -3.28 -6.79
CA LEU A 78 7.18 -3.12 -5.37
C LEU A 78 8.41 -3.95 -4.98
N GLY A 79 9.28 -3.33 -4.19
CA GLY A 79 10.42 -3.99 -3.57
C GLY A 79 10.01 -4.79 -2.33
N VAL A 80 10.98 -5.51 -1.76
CA VAL A 80 10.77 -6.27 -0.52
C VAL A 80 10.35 -5.37 0.64
N GLY A 81 10.95 -4.18 0.76
CA GLY A 81 10.60 -3.19 1.79
C GLY A 81 9.10 -2.86 1.76
N THR A 82 8.60 -2.39 0.63
CA THR A 82 7.18 -2.02 0.49
C THR A 82 6.22 -3.17 0.75
N ALA A 83 6.57 -4.39 0.32
CA ALA A 83 5.75 -5.56 0.65
C ALA A 83 5.70 -5.82 2.16
N GLN A 84 6.81 -5.65 2.89
CA GLN A 84 6.86 -5.80 4.34
C GLN A 84 6.11 -4.66 5.05
N GLU A 85 6.25 -3.41 4.59
CA GLU A 85 5.52 -2.25 5.14
C GLU A 85 4.01 -2.47 5.13
N MET A 86 3.46 -3.07 4.07
CA MET A 86 2.03 -3.42 3.99
C MET A 86 1.62 -4.44 5.06
N ILE A 87 2.48 -5.43 5.36
CA ILE A 87 2.23 -6.42 6.42
C ILE A 87 2.35 -5.78 7.80
N VAL A 88 3.36 -4.94 8.03
CA VAL A 88 3.54 -4.16 9.26
C VAL A 88 2.33 -3.25 9.50
N ALA A 89 1.77 -2.64 8.44
CA ALA A 89 0.54 -1.87 8.51
C ALA A 89 -0.63 -2.74 9.03
N LYS A 90 -0.80 -3.97 8.53
CA LYS A 90 -1.83 -4.90 9.05
C LYS A 90 -1.57 -5.32 10.49
N TYR A 91 -0.30 -5.53 10.87
CA TYR A 91 0.08 -5.81 12.26
C TYR A 91 -0.37 -4.70 13.21
N TYR A 92 -0.25 -3.44 12.81
CA TYR A 92 -0.72 -2.28 13.58
C TYR A 92 -2.15 -1.81 13.25
N LYS A 93 -2.92 -2.61 12.50
CA LYS A 93 -4.29 -2.30 12.06
C LYS A 93 -4.44 -0.95 11.36
N LYS A 94 -3.50 -0.62 10.48
CA LYS A 94 -3.50 0.63 9.68
C LYS A 94 -4.20 0.45 8.36
N CYS A 95 -4.95 1.46 7.92
CA CYS A 95 -5.65 1.42 6.64
C CYS A 95 -4.63 1.39 5.50
N VAL A 96 -4.71 0.41 4.60
CA VAL A 96 -3.86 0.29 3.41
C VAL A 96 -4.67 0.64 2.17
N VAL A 97 -4.27 1.68 1.46
CA VAL A 97 -4.81 2.04 0.15
C VAL A 97 -3.74 1.80 -0.90
N SER A 98 -4.01 0.92 -1.87
CA SER A 98 -3.06 0.63 -2.95
C SER A 98 -3.51 1.28 -4.25
N VAL A 99 -2.63 2.07 -4.85
CA VAL A 99 -2.80 2.63 -6.20
C VAL A 99 -2.20 1.65 -7.19
N ILE A 100 -3.04 0.92 -7.91
CA ILE A 100 -2.68 -0.16 -8.82
C ILE A 100 -3.27 0.11 -10.21
N PRO A 101 -2.46 0.58 -11.17
CA PRO A 101 -2.94 0.79 -12.53
C PRO A 101 -3.51 -0.47 -13.16
N GLU A 102 -4.49 -0.30 -14.04
CA GLU A 102 -4.96 -1.39 -14.89
C GLU A 102 -3.82 -1.89 -15.80
N ASN A 103 -3.82 -3.19 -16.09
CA ASN A 103 -2.81 -3.84 -16.94
C ASN A 103 -1.36 -3.66 -16.45
N SER A 104 -1.17 -3.56 -15.14
CA SER A 104 0.12 -3.46 -14.45
C SER A 104 0.67 -4.82 -13.99
N HIS A 105 1.75 -4.79 -13.19
CA HIS A 105 2.29 -5.97 -12.53
C HIS A 105 1.30 -6.64 -11.57
N TYR A 106 0.35 -5.87 -11.01
CA TYR A 106 -0.55 -6.34 -9.97
C TYR A 106 -2.01 -6.44 -10.41
N CYS A 107 -2.37 -5.93 -11.59
CA CYS A 107 -3.72 -6.03 -12.14
C CYS A 107 -3.64 -6.28 -13.65
N ARG A 108 -4.20 -7.38 -14.17
CA ARG A 108 -4.12 -7.75 -15.59
C ARG A 108 -5.48 -8.16 -16.13
N LYS A 109 -5.86 -7.61 -17.29
CA LYS A 109 -7.02 -8.10 -18.04
C LYS A 109 -6.64 -9.30 -18.91
N ASN A 110 -7.56 -10.25 -19.04
CA ASN A 110 -7.42 -11.44 -19.90
C ASN A 110 -6.11 -12.22 -19.67
N LEU A 111 -5.73 -12.41 -18.41
CA LEU A 111 -4.51 -13.15 -18.07
C LEU A 111 -4.70 -14.63 -18.43
N ASN A 112 -3.91 -15.12 -19.39
CA ASN A 112 -3.83 -16.56 -19.65
C ASN A 112 -2.95 -17.22 -18.58
N MET A 113 -3.56 -18.11 -17.80
CA MET A 113 -2.88 -18.86 -16.75
C MET A 113 -3.32 -20.32 -16.82
N TYR A 114 -2.38 -21.21 -17.11
CA TYR A 114 -2.62 -22.65 -17.27
C TYR A 114 -3.74 -22.99 -18.28
N GLY A 115 -3.81 -22.25 -19.39
CA GLY A 115 -4.81 -22.46 -20.46
C GLY A 115 -6.18 -21.86 -20.17
N ASN A 116 -6.39 -21.23 -19.02
CA ASN A 116 -7.62 -20.50 -18.68
C ASN A 116 -7.40 -19.00 -18.83
N ILE A 117 -8.43 -18.30 -19.33
CA ILE A 117 -8.44 -16.84 -19.38
C ILE A 117 -9.10 -16.31 -18.10
N ILE A 118 -8.34 -15.56 -17.32
CA ILE A 118 -8.86 -14.80 -16.19
C ILE A 118 -9.14 -13.37 -16.68
N GLU A 119 -10.41 -13.01 -16.82
CA GLU A 119 -10.86 -11.73 -17.39
C GLU A 119 -10.23 -10.53 -16.67
N LYS A 120 -10.16 -10.57 -15.34
CA LYS A 120 -9.51 -9.56 -14.51
C LYS A 120 -8.78 -10.23 -13.35
N TRP A 121 -7.47 -10.39 -13.49
CA TRP A 121 -6.61 -10.90 -12.45
C TRP A 121 -6.07 -9.74 -11.59
N MET A 122 -6.17 -9.88 -10.27
CA MET A 122 -5.55 -9.00 -9.29
C MET A 122 -4.56 -9.82 -8.46
N HIS A 123 -3.37 -9.29 -8.19
CA HIS A 123 -2.37 -9.99 -7.39
C HIS A 123 -2.95 -10.32 -6.01
N PRO A 124 -2.99 -11.61 -5.61
CA PRO A 124 -3.75 -12.04 -4.44
C PRO A 124 -3.36 -11.31 -3.15
N PHE A 125 -2.06 -11.11 -2.91
CA PHE A 125 -1.60 -10.39 -1.72
C PHE A 125 -1.98 -8.91 -1.73
N MET A 126 -2.02 -8.26 -2.90
CA MET A 126 -2.50 -6.87 -2.96
C MET A 126 -3.98 -6.80 -2.62
N ASN A 127 -4.78 -7.72 -3.17
CA ASN A 127 -6.22 -7.78 -2.93
C ASN A 127 -6.58 -8.08 -1.47
N ILE A 128 -5.88 -9.04 -0.86
CA ILE A 128 -6.16 -9.45 0.52
C ILE A 128 -5.71 -8.38 1.52
N ILE A 129 -4.51 -7.83 1.36
CA ILE A 129 -3.89 -6.92 2.33
C ILE A 129 -4.44 -5.48 2.24
N SER A 130 -4.82 -5.01 1.05
CA SER A 130 -5.34 -3.65 0.88
C SER A 130 -6.77 -3.52 1.39
N ASP A 131 -7.09 -2.41 2.07
CA ASP A 131 -8.45 -2.06 2.46
C ASP A 131 -9.22 -1.40 1.30
N VAL A 132 -8.51 -0.61 0.49
CA VAL A 132 -9.03 0.01 -0.74
C VAL A 132 -8.00 -0.15 -1.85
N ILE A 133 -8.47 -0.39 -3.07
CA ILE A 133 -7.64 -0.42 -4.29
C ILE A 133 -8.25 0.54 -5.29
N VAL A 134 -7.42 1.40 -5.86
CA VAL A 134 -7.78 2.41 -6.86
C VAL A 134 -6.81 2.35 -8.03
N ALA A 135 -7.22 2.75 -9.23
CA ALA A 135 -6.37 2.59 -10.41
C ALA A 135 -5.33 3.72 -10.57
N ASN A 136 -5.55 4.87 -9.95
CA ASN A 136 -4.72 6.07 -10.11
C ASN A 136 -4.98 7.08 -8.98
N LEU A 137 -4.21 8.17 -8.97
CA LEU A 137 -4.31 9.25 -7.98
C LEU A 137 -5.66 9.99 -8.03
N CYS A 138 -6.32 10.09 -9.18
CA CYS A 138 -7.66 10.69 -9.28
C CYS A 138 -8.68 9.85 -8.51
N GLU A 139 -8.72 8.55 -8.76
CA GLU A 139 -9.60 7.62 -8.04
C GLU A 139 -9.28 7.54 -6.54
N LEU A 140 -8.00 7.71 -6.15
CA LEU A 140 -7.61 7.84 -4.75
C LEU A 140 -8.29 9.05 -4.09
N MET A 141 -8.27 10.21 -4.75
CA MET A 141 -8.93 11.41 -4.26
C MET A 141 -10.46 11.23 -4.18
N ASP A 142 -11.07 10.68 -5.23
CA ASP A 142 -12.51 10.41 -5.27
C ASP A 142 -12.96 9.42 -4.16
N SER A 143 -12.05 8.52 -3.77
CA SER A 143 -12.31 7.50 -2.73
C SER A 143 -11.96 7.96 -1.32
N PHE A 144 -11.43 9.17 -1.12
CA PHE A 144 -10.83 9.55 0.16
C PHE A 144 -11.85 9.62 1.31
N ASP A 145 -13.07 10.09 1.05
CA ASP A 145 -14.17 10.07 2.03
C ASP A 145 -14.47 8.64 2.54
N ILE A 146 -14.38 7.64 1.66
CA ILE A 146 -14.58 6.23 2.00
C ILE A 146 -13.43 5.74 2.88
N VAL A 147 -12.19 6.14 2.55
CA VAL A 147 -10.99 5.81 3.33
C VAL A 147 -11.10 6.38 4.75
N VAL A 148 -11.44 7.66 4.87
CA VAL A 148 -11.62 8.36 6.16
C VAL A 148 -12.72 7.69 6.98
N LYS A 149 -13.85 7.35 6.35
CA LYS A 149 -14.94 6.63 7.02
C LYS A 149 -14.48 5.28 7.57
N LYS A 150 -13.73 4.48 6.79
CA LYS A 150 -13.19 3.19 7.24
C LYS A 150 -12.27 3.35 8.46
N ILE A 151 -11.39 4.35 8.42
CA ILE A 151 -10.48 4.67 9.54
C ILE A 151 -11.30 5.00 10.80
N HIS A 152 -12.26 5.92 10.71
CA HIS A 152 -13.08 6.32 11.86
C HIS A 152 -13.96 5.19 12.42
N GLN A 153 -14.42 4.27 11.57
CA GLN A 153 -15.23 3.13 11.97
C GLN A 153 -14.42 1.94 12.48
N GLY A 154 -13.09 1.96 12.31
CA GLY A 154 -12.24 0.81 12.61
C GLY A 154 -12.50 -0.39 11.68
N ASP A 155 -13.12 -0.18 10.52
CA ASP A 155 -13.39 -1.21 9.50
C ASP A 155 -12.15 -1.42 8.63
N ILE A 156 -11.07 -1.82 9.30
CA ILE A 156 -9.72 -1.98 8.77
C ILE A 156 -9.31 -3.44 8.96
N LYS A 157 -8.86 -4.06 7.88
CA LYS A 157 -8.27 -5.40 7.92
C LYS A 157 -7.05 -5.38 8.82
N ASP A 158 -6.84 -6.46 9.57
CA ASP A 158 -5.62 -6.71 10.32
C ASP A 158 -4.99 -8.05 9.90
N MET A 159 -4.02 -8.55 10.65
CA MET A 159 -3.33 -9.80 10.33
C MET A 159 -4.23 -11.04 10.26
N THR A 160 -5.45 -11.01 10.79
CA THR A 160 -6.36 -12.17 10.72
C THR A 160 -6.75 -12.51 9.28
N VAL A 161 -6.57 -11.59 8.32
CA VAL A 161 -6.81 -11.89 6.90
C VAL A 161 -5.94 -13.04 6.37
N ILE A 162 -4.76 -13.25 6.96
CA ILE A 162 -3.87 -14.37 6.60
C ILE A 162 -4.49 -15.68 7.08
N ASP A 163 -4.89 -15.74 8.35
CA ASP A 163 -5.54 -16.93 8.92
C ASP A 163 -6.85 -17.24 8.18
N MET A 164 -7.64 -16.21 7.86
CA MET A 164 -8.86 -16.35 7.06
C MET A 164 -8.57 -16.95 5.68
N ALA A 165 -7.52 -16.49 4.99
CA ALA A 165 -7.14 -17.04 3.69
C ALA A 165 -6.67 -18.51 3.79
N CYS A 166 -5.89 -18.85 4.81
CA CYS A 166 -5.48 -20.23 5.09
C CYS A 166 -6.70 -21.14 5.36
N ASN A 167 -7.61 -20.69 6.23
CA ASN A 167 -8.83 -21.42 6.57
C ASN A 167 -9.73 -21.62 5.33
N TYR A 168 -9.89 -20.57 4.51
CA TYR A 168 -10.64 -20.65 3.26
C TYR A 168 -10.06 -21.73 2.33
N TYR A 169 -8.74 -21.75 2.15
CA TYR A 169 -8.07 -22.75 1.32
C TYR A 169 -8.30 -24.17 1.84
N CYS A 170 -8.09 -24.40 3.14
CA CYS A 170 -8.27 -25.71 3.77
C CYS A 170 -9.71 -26.21 3.64
N ASN A 171 -10.71 -25.33 3.82
CA ASN A 171 -12.12 -25.69 3.71
C ASN A 171 -12.53 -25.98 2.26
N LYS A 172 -12.02 -25.20 1.29
CA LYS A 172 -12.31 -25.43 -0.13
C LYS A 172 -11.79 -26.80 -0.60
N LYS A 173 -10.61 -27.21 -0.11
CA LYS A 173 -10.04 -28.53 -0.43
C LYS A 173 -10.79 -29.72 0.17
N LYS A 174 -11.49 -29.55 1.28
CA LYS A 174 -12.31 -30.62 1.88
C LYS A 174 -13.59 -30.92 1.10
N ASN A 175 -14.01 -29.98 0.23
CA ASN A 175 -15.24 -30.06 -0.56
C ASN A 175 -14.99 -30.44 -2.03
N ILE A 176 -13.79 -30.95 -2.35
CA ILE A 176 -13.37 -31.48 -3.66
C ILE A 176 -12.98 -32.93 -3.44
#